data_AF-A0A3M5DRC0-F1
#
_entry.id   AF-A0A3M5DRC0-F1
#
_cell.length_a   1.000
_cell.length_b   1.000
_cell.length_c   1.000
_cell.angle_alpha   90.00
_cell.angle_beta   90.00
_cell.angle_gamma   90.00
#
_symmetry.space_group_name_H-M   'P 1'
#
loop_
_entity.id
_entity.type
_entity.pdbx_description
1 polymer ?
#
loop_
_entity_poly.entity_id
_entity_poly.type
_entity_poly.pdbx_seq_one_letter_code
_entity_poly.pdbx_strand_id
1 'polypeptide(L)' 'AVQIFGGAGYIGDYGIERFYRDVRLFRIYEGTTQIQQLLIARNMIRAAQG' A
#
# COMPACT_ATOMS: atom_id res chain seq x y z
N ALA A 1 1.51 -12.61 5.07
CA ALA A 1 0.46 -13.08 5.99
C ALA A 1 -0.39 -14.15 5.31
N VAL A 2 -1.31 -13.82 4.38
CA VAL A 2 -2.18 -14.81 3.72
C VAL A 2 -1.42 -15.97 3.06
N GLN A 3 -0.33 -15.70 2.34
CA GLN A 3 0.50 -16.73 1.70
C GLN A 3 1.12 -17.73 2.71
N ILE A 4 1.36 -17.31 3.95
CA ILE A 4 1.96 -18.14 5.02
C ILE A 4 0.90 -19.05 5.66
N PHE A 5 -0.36 -18.60 5.71
CA PHE A 5 -1.48 -19.34 6.31
C PHE A 5 -2.28 -20.20 5.31
N GLY A 6 -1.90 -20.22 4.03
CA GLY A 6 -2.57 -21.05 3.02
C GLY A 6 -4.08 -20.82 2.95
N GLY A 7 -4.87 -21.89 2.78
CA GLY A 7 -6.34 -21.80 2.72
C GLY A 7 -6.99 -21.21 3.98
N ALA A 8 -6.34 -21.34 5.15
CA ALA A 8 -6.80 -20.75 6.41
C ALA A 8 -6.60 -19.23 6.48
N GLY A 9 -5.75 -18.65 5.62
CA GLY A 9 -5.65 -17.20 5.45
C GLY A 9 -6.75 -16.60 4.56
N TYR A 10 -7.56 -17.44 3.90
CA TYR A 10 -8.68 -17.07 3.04
C TYR A 10 -10.04 -17.34 3.71
N ILE A 11 -10.11 -18.31 4.62
CA ILE A 11 -11.30 -18.60 5.44
C ILE A 11 -11.28 -17.64 6.64
N GLY A 12 -12.24 -16.72 6.64
CA GLY A 12 -12.27 -15.49 7.42
C GLY A 12 -12.48 -15.60 8.94
N ASP A 13 -11.82 -16.55 9.60
CA ASP A 13 -11.89 -16.67 11.07
C ASP A 13 -10.78 -15.88 11.79
N TYR A 14 -9.79 -15.36 11.07
CA TYR A 14 -8.63 -14.69 11.67
C TYR A 14 -8.42 -13.24 11.21
N GLY A 15 -9.42 -12.48 10.77
CA GLY A 15 -9.38 -11.01 10.58
C GLY A 15 -8.29 -10.43 9.64
N ILE A 16 -7.42 -11.27 9.09
CA ILE A 16 -6.27 -10.94 8.25
C ILE A 16 -6.74 -10.51 6.86
N GLU A 17 -7.86 -11.05 6.38
CA GLU A 17 -8.48 -10.64 5.12
C GLU A 17 -9.02 -9.21 5.17
N ARG A 18 -9.53 -8.79 6.34
CA ARG A 18 -9.98 -7.42 6.57
C ARG A 18 -8.80 -6.45 6.56
N PHE A 19 -7.72 -6.75 7.29
CA PHE A 19 -6.50 -5.94 7.22
C PHE A 19 -5.92 -5.86 5.80
N TYR A 20 -5.92 -6.97 5.06
CA TYR A 20 -5.41 -6.97 3.68
C TYR A 20 -6.29 -6.15 2.73
N ARG A 21 -7.61 -6.11 2.95
CA ARG A 21 -8.55 -5.26 2.20
C ARG A 21 -8.34 -3.78 2.52
N ASP A 22 -8.23 -3.45 3.81
CA ASP A 22 -8.08 -2.07 4.28
C ASP A 22 -6.74 -1.47 3.80
N VAL A 23 -5.66 -2.26 3.82
CA VAL A 23 -4.34 -1.81 3.33
C VAL A 23 -4.34 -1.49 1.84
N ARG A 24 -5.18 -2.19 1.04
CA ARG A 24 -5.24 -1.95 -0.40
C ARG A 24 -5.91 -0.61 -0.75
N LEU A 25 -6.78 -0.10 0.11
CA LEU A 25 -7.42 1.21 -0.04
C LEU A 25 -6.40 2.36 0.00
N PHE A 26 -5.34 2.24 0.83
CA PHE A 26 -4.29 3.26 0.94
C PHE A 26 -3.48 3.48 -0.36
N ARG A 27 -3.59 2.60 -1.36
CA ARG A 27 -2.92 2.81 -2.65
C ARG A 27 -3.64 3.80 -3.56
N ILE A 28 -4.89 4.15 -3.25
CA ILE A 28 -5.76 4.99 -4.08
C ILE A 28 -6.21 6.22 -3.28
N TYR A 29 -6.54 6.04 -2.01
CA TYR A 29 -6.96 7.12 -1.11
C TYR A 29 -5.77 8.01 -0.73
N GLU A 30 -5.98 9.34 -0.64
CA GLU A 30 -4.93 10.36 -0.39
C GLU A 30 -3.83 10.48 -1.47
N GLY A 31 -4.15 10.07 -2.69
CA GLY A 31 -3.27 10.13 -3.85
C GLY A 31 -2.77 8.75 -4.24
N THR A 32 -2.90 8.45 -5.53
CA THR A 32 -2.44 7.17 -6.06
C THR A 32 -0.94 7.00 -5.85
N THR A 33 -0.47 5.76 -5.77
CA THR A 33 0.97 5.46 -5.67
C THR A 33 1.79 6.18 -6.75
N GLN A 34 1.26 6.31 -7.97
CA GLN A 34 1.91 7.02 -9.07
C GLN A 34 2.05 8.53 -8.81
N ILE A 35 1.04 9.18 -8.23
CA ILE A 35 1.10 10.60 -7.88
C ILE A 35 2.11 10.83 -6.75
N GLN A 36 2.15 9.93 -5.76
CA GLN A 36 3.14 9.99 -4.68
C GLN A 36 4.57 9.83 -5.22
N GLN A 37 4.81 8.89 -6.14
CA GLN A 37 6.11 8.73 -6.81
C GLN A 37 6.52 10.00 -7.57
N LEU A 38 5.60 10.63 -8.29
CA LEU A 38 5.86 11.89 -8.99
C LEU A 38 6.24 13.01 -8.00
N LEU A 39 5.54 13.12 -6.88
CA LEU A 39 5.81 14.14 -5.86
C LEU A 39 7.20 13.94 -5.24
N ILE A 40 7.55 12.71 -4.87
CA ILE A 40 8.87 12.34 -4.35
C ILE A 40 9.96 12.71 -5.36
N ALA A 41 9.80 12.31 -6.64
CA ALA A 41 10.75 12.63 -7.69
C ALA A 41 10.96 14.15 -7.85
N ARG A 42 9.89 14.94 -7.87
CA ARG A 42 9.96 16.41 -7.95
C ARG A 42 10.68 17.02 -6.76
N ASN A 43 10.45 16.51 -5.56
CA ASN A 43 11.10 17.00 -4.35
C ASN A 43 12.60 16.63 -4.32
N MET A 44 12.97 15.42 -4.75
CA MET A 44 14.37 15.02 -4.88
C MET A 44 15.13 15.92 -5.87
N ILE A 45 14.55 16.22 -7.03
CA ILE A 45 15.17 17.10 -8.03
C ILE A 45 15.39 18.50 -7.45
N ARG A 46 14.39 19.06 -6.75
CA ARG A 46 14.50 20.38 -6.10
C ARG A 46 15.62 20.41 -5.06
N ALA A 47 15.72 19.38 -4.22
CA ALA A 47 16.74 19.28 -3.19
C ALA A 47 18.16 19.16 -3.75
N ALA A 48 18.32 18.57 -4.94
CA ALA A 48 19.63 18.46 -5.60
C ALA A 48 20.06 19.72 -6.37
N GLN A 49 19.13 20.66 -6.60
CA GLN A 49 19.38 21.90 -7.36
C GLN A 49 19.63 23.12 -6.45
N GLY A 50 19.40 23.00 -5.14
CA GLY A 50 19.71 24.02 -4.12
C GLY A 50 20.96 23.64 -3.35
#